data_AF-A0A3M1HQH5-F1
#
_entry.id   AF-A0A3M1HQH5-F1
#
_cell.length_a   1.000
_cell.length_b   1.000
_cell.length_c   1.000
_cell.angle_alpha   90.00
_cell.angle_beta   90.00
_cell.angle_gamma   90.00
#
_symmetry.space_group_name_H-M   'P 1'
#
loop_
_entity.id
_entity.type
_entity.pdbx_description
1 polymer ?
#
loop_
_entity_poly.entity_id
_entity_poly.type
_entity_poly.pdbx_seq_one_letter_code
_entity_poly.pdbx_strand_id
1 'polypeptide(L)'
;VIAFFWSPDGDKLAILSPSQESDTQLGRGPIPVPALHHTQPSPPRLDLILLDTTRGSERPLISFTPTPLFLAQLLPFFDQYALSHRLWSPRGDALVLPLVSGDGRPQIYVIPVDGQLPGKALAEGTIAFWSAAAP
;
A
#
# COMPACT_ATOMS: atom_id res chain seq x y z
N VAL A 1 2.60 10.88 4.43
CA VAL A 1 2.88 10.21 3.14
C VAL A 1 4.23 9.53 3.24
N ILE A 2 4.33 8.25 2.85
CA ILE A 2 5.60 7.49 2.77
C ILE A 2 6.15 7.54 1.34
N ALA A 3 5.29 7.30 0.34
CA ALA A 3 5.66 7.29 -1.07
C ALA A 3 4.48 7.75 -1.92
N PHE A 4 4.77 8.24 -3.12
CA PHE A 4 3.75 8.56 -4.12
C PHE A 4 4.22 8.20 -5.53
N PHE A 5 3.28 7.84 -6.39
CA PHE A 5 3.55 7.41 -7.76
C PHE A 5 2.54 8.06 -8.71
N TRP A 6 3.03 8.74 -9.74
CA TRP A 6 2.21 9.32 -10.80
C TRP A 6 1.67 8.23 -11.72
N SER A 7 0.39 8.35 -12.08
CA SER A 7 -0.19 7.64 -13.21
C SER A 7 0.53 8.00 -14.52
N PRO A 8 0.51 7.13 -15.54
CA PRO A 8 1.20 7.38 -16.82
C PRO A 8 0.79 8.69 -17.50
N ASP A 9 -0.49 9.04 -17.41
CA ASP A 9 -1.05 10.26 -18.01
C ASP A 9 -0.93 11.51 -17.10
N GLY A 10 -0.47 11.35 -15.87
CA GLY A 10 -0.21 12.45 -14.93
C GLY A 10 -1.45 13.06 -14.26
N ASP A 11 -2.64 12.48 -14.45
CA ASP A 11 -3.91 12.99 -13.91
C ASP A 11 -4.24 12.42 -12.51
N LYS A 12 -3.55 11.36 -12.09
CA LYS A 12 -3.71 10.72 -10.77
C LYS A 12 -2.39 10.48 -10.06
N LEU A 13 -2.45 10.53 -8.74
CA LEU A 13 -1.40 10.13 -7.80
C LEU A 13 -1.87 8.94 -6.95
N ALA A 14 -1.07 7.89 -6.90
CA ALA A 14 -1.19 6.82 -5.92
C ALA A 14 -0.30 7.17 -4.73
N ILE A 15 -0.90 7.37 -3.56
CA ILE A 15 -0.23 7.78 -2.34
C ILE A 15 -0.25 6.60 -1.37
N LEU A 16 0.91 6.25 -0.82
CA LEU A 16 1.04 5.30 0.27
C LEU A 16 1.26 6.06 1.58
N SER A 17 0.42 5.83 2.57
CA SER A 17 0.55 6.39 3.92
C SER A 17 0.49 5.29 4.99
N PRO A 18 1.12 5.47 6.16
CA PRO A 18 0.88 4.57 7.29
C PRO A 18 -0.61 4.60 7.63
N SER A 19 -1.23 3.44 7.78
CA SER A 19 -2.59 3.37 8.30
C SER A 19 -2.61 3.82 9.74
N GLN A 20 -3.50 4.74 10.09
CA GLN A 20 -3.72 5.12 11.48
C GLN A 20 -4.59 4.05 12.13
N GLU A 21 -3.98 3.03 12.72
CA GLU A 21 -4.71 2.17 13.67
C GLU A 21 -5.07 3.05 14.87
N SER A 22 -6.36 3.39 15.00
CA SER A 22 -6.84 4.18 16.12
C SER A 22 -6.68 3.34 17.38
N ASP A 23 -5.62 3.60 18.13
CA ASP A 23 -5.34 3.01 19.44
C ASP A 23 -6.36 3.58 20.43
N THR A 24 -7.62 3.14 20.32
CA THR A 24 -8.71 3.56 21.19
C THR A 24 -8.57 2.76 22.48
N GLN A 25 -7.57 3.12 23.30
CA GLN A 25 -7.34 2.56 24.62
C GLN A 25 -8.41 3.10 25.60
N LEU A 26 -9.65 2.63 25.45
CA LEU A 26 -10.70 2.82 26.44
C LEU A 26 -10.56 1.75 27.53
N GLY A 27 -9.85 2.10 28.60
CA GLY A 27 -9.68 1.22 29.74
C GLY A 27 -9.03 1.92 30.93
N ARG A 28 -9.64 3.00 31.44
CA ARG A 28 -9.31 3.56 32.75
C ARG A 28 -9.82 2.60 33.84
N GLY A 29 -9.04 1.58 34.16
CA GLY A 29 -9.18 0.75 35.37
C GLY A 29 -8.10 1.10 36.39
N PRO A 30 -8.36 1.08 37.72
CA PRO A 30 -7.33 1.34 38.71
C PRO A 30 -6.39 0.13 38.86
N ILE A 31 -5.10 0.43 39.04
CA ILE A 31 -3.94 -0.44 39.31
C ILE A 31 -3.20 -0.97 38.06
N PRO A 32 -2.03 -0.39 37.72
CA PRO A 32 -1.12 -0.97 36.74
C PRO A 32 -0.32 -2.11 37.37
N VAL A 33 -0.68 -3.35 37.05
CA VAL A 33 0.26 -4.48 37.09
C VAL A 33 1.23 -4.33 35.92
N PRO A 34 2.55 -4.47 36.10
CA PRO A 34 3.49 -4.50 34.99
C PRO A 34 3.30 -5.83 34.25
N ALA A 35 2.31 -5.86 33.37
CA ALA A 35 2.26 -6.88 32.35
C ALA A 35 3.50 -6.70 31.49
N LEU A 36 4.33 -7.75 31.41
CA LEU A 36 5.32 -7.90 30.35
C LEU A 36 4.54 -8.06 29.04
N HIS A 37 3.96 -6.97 28.55
CA HIS A 37 3.46 -6.89 27.19
C HIS A 37 4.70 -7.02 26.32
N HIS A 38 4.97 -8.24 25.86
CA HIS A 38 5.65 -8.42 24.60
C HIS A 38 4.69 -7.82 23.59
N THR A 39 4.79 -6.51 23.37
CA THR A 39 4.09 -5.83 22.30
C THR A 39 4.68 -6.40 21.02
N GLN A 40 4.13 -7.53 20.56
CA GLN A 40 4.50 -8.08 19.27
C GLN A 40 4.20 -6.98 18.27
N PRO A 41 5.20 -6.41 17.58
CA PRO A 41 4.96 -5.29 16.69
C PRO A 41 3.91 -5.71 15.68
N SER A 42 2.74 -5.07 15.68
CA SER A 42 1.77 -5.25 14.60
C SER A 42 2.49 -4.96 13.29
N PRO A 43 2.34 -5.80 12.26
CA PRO A 43 2.99 -5.54 11.00
C PRO A 43 2.48 -4.19 10.47
N PRO A 44 3.39 -3.30 10.01
CA PRO A 44 3.01 -1.95 9.61
C PRO A 44 1.98 -2.04 8.49
N ARG A 45 0.85 -1.36 8.66
CA ARG A 45 -0.22 -1.31 7.67
C ARG A 45 -0.12 -0.01 6.89
N LEU A 46 -0.44 -0.06 5.60
CA LEU A 46 -0.46 1.08 4.70
C LEU A 46 -1.85 1.27 4.11
N ASP A 47 -2.21 2.54 3.92
CA ASP A 47 -3.34 2.94 3.11
C ASP A 47 -2.85 3.36 1.73
N LEU A 48 -3.48 2.81 0.69
CA LEU A 48 -3.38 3.30 -0.67
C LEU A 48 -4.48 4.32 -0.89
N ILE A 49 -4.09 5.56 -1.16
CA ILE A 49 -4.99 6.69 -1.45
C ILE A 49 -4.80 7.07 -2.91
N LEU A 50 -5.91 7.28 -3.61
CA LEU A 50 -5.93 7.80 -4.97
C LEU A 50 -6.30 9.28 -4.92
N LEU A 51 -5.41 10.13 -5.41
CA LEU A 51 -5.64 11.57 -5.58
C LEU A 51 -5.84 11.88 -7.07
N ASP A 52 -6.97 12.47 -7.41
CA ASP A 52 -7.23 13.06 -8.72
C ASP A 52 -6.71 14.51 -8.73
N THR A 53 -5.72 14.80 -9.57
CA THR A 53 -5.07 16.11 -9.57
C THR A 53 -5.89 17.18 -10.27
N THR A 54 -6.80 16.78 -11.16
CA THR A 54 -7.67 17.71 -11.88
C THR A 54 -8.82 18.20 -11.02
N ARG A 55 -9.36 17.32 -10.16
CA ARG A 55 -10.48 17.61 -9.27
C ARG A 55 -10.05 18.00 -7.86
N GLY A 56 -8.81 17.72 -7.48
CA GLY A 56 -8.30 17.91 -6.11
C GLY A 56 -8.98 17.00 -5.08
N SER A 57 -9.58 15.89 -5.53
CA SER A 57 -10.28 14.93 -4.67
C SER A 57 -9.40 13.73 -4.37
N GLU A 58 -9.28 13.37 -3.10
CA GLU A 58 -8.62 12.14 -2.67
C GLU A 58 -9.65 11.11 -2.17
N ARG A 59 -9.34 9.82 -2.33
CA ARG A 59 -10.10 8.75 -1.72
C ARG A 59 -9.23 7.52 -1.39
N PRO A 60 -9.48 6.84 -0.27
CA PRO A 60 -8.83 5.57 0.02
C PRO A 60 -9.29 4.50 -0.99
N LEU A 61 -8.35 3.68 -1.45
CA LEU A 61 -8.58 2.48 -2.24
C LEU A 61 -8.57 1.23 -1.36
N ILE A 62 -7.48 0.98 -0.65
CA ILE A 62 -7.34 -0.18 0.23
C ILE A 62 -6.43 0.13 1.42
N SER A 63 -6.59 -0.65 2.49
CA SER A 63 -5.62 -0.77 3.57
C SER A 63 -5.01 -2.17 3.55
N PHE A 64 -3.69 -2.28 3.65
CA PHE A 64 -2.99 -3.55 3.51
C PHE A 64 -1.70 -3.62 4.30
N THR A 65 -1.24 -4.85 4.58
CA THR A 65 0.11 -5.09 5.08
C THR A 65 1.03 -5.33 3.88
N PRO A 66 2.05 -4.49 3.63
CA PRO A 66 3.01 -4.70 2.54
C PRO A 66 3.92 -5.89 2.86
N THR A 67 4.50 -6.49 1.82
CA THR A 67 5.59 -7.45 2.03
C THR A 67 6.83 -6.76 2.62
N PRO A 68 7.64 -7.46 3.44
CA PRO A 68 8.85 -6.87 4.03
C PRO A 68 9.84 -6.32 2.99
N LEU A 69 9.99 -7.02 1.86
CA LEU A 69 10.89 -6.60 0.78
C LEU A 69 10.43 -5.26 0.18
N PHE A 70 9.14 -5.13 -0.14
CA PHE A 70 8.58 -3.89 -0.68
C PHE A 70 8.75 -2.72 0.28
N LEU A 71 8.42 -2.95 1.56
CA LEU A 71 8.54 -1.94 2.61
C LEU A 71 9.98 -1.48 2.84
N ALA A 72 10.94 -2.40 2.87
CA ALA A 72 12.31 -2.10 3.24
C ALA A 72 13.21 -1.69 2.06
N GLN A 73 12.91 -2.16 0.84
CA GLN A 73 13.80 -1.98 -0.32
C GLN A 73 13.22 -1.05 -1.39
N LEU A 74 11.89 -0.97 -1.55
CA LEU A 74 11.30 -0.09 -2.56
C LEU A 74 10.91 1.25 -1.97
N LEU A 75 10.11 1.26 -0.90
CA LEU A 75 9.53 2.50 -0.37
C LEU A 75 10.56 3.56 0.08
N PRO A 76 11.70 3.23 0.71
CA PRO A 76 12.68 4.24 1.11
C PRO A 76 13.38 4.95 -0.06
N PHE A 77 13.32 4.35 -1.25
CA PHE A 77 13.99 4.83 -2.46
C PHE A 77 13.00 5.01 -3.63
N PHE A 78 11.72 5.25 -3.30
CA PHE A 78 10.64 5.24 -4.28
C PHE A 78 10.85 6.28 -5.41
N ASP A 79 11.44 7.42 -5.07
CA ASP A 79 11.74 8.53 -5.97
C ASP A 79 12.87 8.19 -6.95
N GLN A 80 13.90 7.47 -6.49
CA GLN A 80 14.99 6.97 -7.34
C GLN A 80 14.50 5.92 -8.35
N TYR A 81 13.47 5.16 -7.97
CA TYR A 81 12.91 4.09 -8.80
C TYR A 81 11.72 4.51 -9.68
N ALA A 82 11.31 5.78 -9.62
CA ALA A 82 10.09 6.28 -10.27
C ALA A 82 10.02 5.99 -11.79
N LEU A 83 11.17 5.90 -12.48
CA LEU A 83 11.24 5.61 -13.92
C LEU A 83 11.43 4.13 -14.26
N SER A 84 11.99 3.34 -13.34
CA SER A 84 12.39 1.93 -13.59
C SER A 84 11.38 0.93 -13.06
N HIS A 85 10.67 1.27 -11.98
CA HIS A 85 9.76 0.38 -11.26
C HIS A 85 8.34 0.96 -11.28
N ARG A 86 7.52 0.46 -12.20
CA ARG A 86 6.16 0.98 -12.38
C ARG A 86 5.16 0.16 -11.59
N LEU A 87 4.58 0.78 -10.57
CA LEU A 87 3.41 0.22 -9.86
C LEU A 87 2.13 0.41 -10.66
N TRP A 88 2.04 1.49 -11.44
CA TRP A 88 0.94 1.73 -12.34
C TRP A 88 1.00 0.81 -13.55
N SER A 89 -0.16 0.26 -13.90
CA SER A 89 -0.39 -0.33 -15.21
C SER A 89 -0.10 0.70 -16.31
N PRO A 90 0.36 0.28 -17.50
CA PRO A 90 0.62 1.19 -18.61
C PRO A 90 -0.60 2.00 -19.05
N ARG A 91 -1.80 1.49 -18.78
CA ARG A 91 -3.08 2.15 -19.06
C ARG A 91 -3.57 3.10 -17.97
N GLY A 92 -2.89 3.16 -16.81
CA GLY A 92 -3.29 4.02 -15.71
C GLY A 92 -4.60 3.62 -15.02
N ASP A 93 -5.11 2.41 -15.25
CA ASP A 93 -6.40 1.93 -14.74
C ASP A 93 -6.26 0.95 -13.55
N ALA A 94 -5.04 0.50 -13.26
CA ALA A 94 -4.74 -0.35 -12.12
C ALA A 94 -3.34 -0.13 -11.54
N LEU A 95 -3.16 -0.58 -10.29
CA LEU A 95 -1.89 -0.64 -9.56
C LEU A 95 -1.52 -2.09 -9.24
N VAL A 96 -0.24 -2.46 -9.31
CA VAL A 96 0.26 -3.73 -8.76
C VAL A 96 0.86 -3.48 -7.38
N LEU A 97 0.47 -4.28 -6.39
CA LEU A 97 0.99 -4.17 -5.03
C LEU A 97 1.30 -5.56 -4.44
N PRO A 98 2.44 -5.72 -3.74
CA PRO A 98 2.73 -6.91 -2.96
C PRO A 98 2.19 -6.76 -1.53
N LEU A 99 1.24 -7.63 -1.18
CA LEU A 99 0.57 -7.66 0.13
C LEU A 99 0.95 -8.94 0.88
N VAL A 100 0.82 -8.91 2.19
CA VAL A 100 0.75 -10.11 3.02
C VAL A 100 -0.72 -10.49 3.19
N SER A 101 -1.09 -11.68 2.72
CA SER A 101 -2.44 -12.24 2.86
C SER A 101 -2.73 -12.61 4.33
N GLY A 102 -4.00 -12.85 4.66
CA GLY A 102 -4.44 -13.16 6.04
C GLY A 102 -3.82 -14.45 6.62
N ASP A 103 -3.34 -15.34 5.77
CA ASP A 103 -2.57 -16.54 6.11
C ASP A 103 -1.06 -16.30 6.23
N GLY A 104 -0.62 -15.04 6.13
CA GLY A 104 0.78 -14.63 6.28
C GLY A 104 1.64 -14.78 5.02
N ARG A 105 1.06 -15.19 3.89
CA ARG A 105 1.82 -15.42 2.64
C ARG A 105 1.97 -14.13 1.81
N PRO A 106 3.12 -13.92 1.15
CA PRO A 106 3.32 -12.79 0.26
C PRO A 106 2.58 -13.04 -1.07
N GLN A 107 1.74 -12.09 -1.47
CA GLN A 107 0.84 -12.23 -2.61
C GLN A 107 0.83 -10.94 -3.41
N ILE A 108 0.90 -11.06 -4.74
CA ILE A 108 0.79 -9.93 -5.67
C ILE A 108 -0.66 -9.70 -6.01
N TYR A 109 -1.13 -8.46 -5.86
CA TYR A 109 -2.46 -8.03 -6.22
C TYR A 109 -2.44 -6.98 -7.33
N VAL A 110 -3.46 -7.02 -8.18
CA VAL A 110 -3.79 -5.92 -9.09
C VAL A 110 -5.02 -5.21 -8.52
N ILE A 111 -4.86 -3.93 -8.19
CA ILE A 111 -5.88 -3.08 -7.59
C ILE A 111 -6.42 -2.13 -8.68
N PRO A 112 -7.66 -2.33 -9.15
CA PRO A 112 -8.31 -1.40 -10.07
C PRO A 112 -8.46 -0.02 -9.43
N VAL A 113 -8.22 1.04 -10.20
CA VAL A 113 -8.44 2.39 -9.70
C VAL A 113 -9.90 2.78 -9.70
N ASP A 114 -10.80 2.05 -10.34
CA ASP A 114 -12.25 2.34 -10.32
C ASP A 114 -12.90 2.06 -8.94
N GLY A 115 -12.19 1.39 -8.03
CA GLY A 115 -12.69 1.04 -6.70
C GLY A 115 -13.44 -0.29 -6.65
N GLN A 116 -13.41 -1.12 -7.69
CA GLN A 116 -13.85 -2.51 -7.60
C GLN A 116 -12.90 -3.31 -6.70
N LEU A 117 -13.30 -3.41 -5.43
CA LEU A 117 -12.64 -4.24 -4.43
C LEU A 117 -13.34 -5.61 -4.30
N PRO A 118 -12.61 -6.63 -3.82
CA PRO A 118 -11.17 -6.65 -3.58
C PRO A 118 -10.41 -6.77 -4.91
N GLY A 119 -9.29 -6.06 -5.06
CA GLY A 119 -8.41 -6.26 -6.21
C GLY A 119 -8.06 -7.74 -6.40
N LYS A 120 -7.67 -8.13 -7.62
CA LYS A 120 -7.47 -9.53 -7.96
C LYS A 120 -6.09 -10.02 -7.48
N ALA A 121 -6.06 -11.10 -6.72
CA ALA A 121 -4.83 -11.84 -6.45
C ALA A 121 -4.29 -12.42 -7.76
N LEU A 122 -3.05 -12.09 -8.11
CA LEU A 122 -2.42 -12.48 -9.36
C LEU A 122 -1.58 -13.75 -9.19
N ALA A 123 -0.67 -13.75 -8.21
CA ALA A 123 0.26 -14.84 -7.95
C ALA A 123 0.98 -14.65 -6.60
N GLU A 124 1.56 -15.72 -6.07
CA GLU A 124 2.44 -15.65 -4.90
C GLU A 124 3.71 -14.89 -5.27
N GLY A 125 4.14 -13.94 -4.44
CA GLY A 125 5.30 -13.11 -4.75
C GLY A 125 5.51 -11.96 -3.78
N THR A 126 6.76 -11.51 -3.69
CA THR A 126 7.20 -10.49 -2.72
C THR A 126 7.34 -9.10 -3.33
N ILE A 127 7.47 -9.00 -4.65
CA ILE A 127 7.60 -7.75 -5.40
C ILE A 127 7.14 -7.96 -6.84
N ALA A 128 6.54 -6.94 -7.45
CA ALA A 128 6.12 -6.98 -8.84
C ALA A 128 6.05 -5.57 -9.41
N PHE A 129 6.24 -5.47 -10.73
CA PHE A 129 6.15 -4.23 -11.49
C PHE A 129 5.52 -4.49 -12.84
N TRP A 130 4.85 -3.49 -13.38
CA TRP A 130 4.43 -3.51 -14.77
C TRP A 130 5.63 -3.26 -15.69
N SER A 131 5.62 -3.94 -16.84
CA SER A 131 6.51 -3.57 -17.94
C SER A 131 6.22 -2.14 -18.39
N ALA A 132 7.26 -1.43 -18.84
CA ALA A 132 7.13 -0.07 -19.34
C ALA A 132 6.27 0.06 -20.63
N ALA A 133 5.86 -1.04 -21.25
CA ALA A 133 5.34 -1.04 -22.62
C ALA A 133 3.80 -1.01 -22.71
N ALA A 134 3.32 -0.28 -23.72
CA ALA A 134 2.74 -0.93 -24.89
C ALA A 134 3.43 -0.36 -26.17
N PRO A 135 3.54 -1.12 -27.28
CA PRO A 135 4.12 -0.68 -28.55
C PRO A 135 3.45 0.57 -29.14
#